data_AF-A0A939A4Y6-F1
#
_entry.id   AF-A0A939A4Y6-F1
#
_cell.length_a   1.000
_cell.length_b   1.000
_cell.length_c   1.000
_cell.angle_alpha   90.00
_cell.angle_beta   90.00
_cell.angle_gamma   90.00
#
_symmetry.space_group_name_H-M   'P 1'
#
loop_
_entity.id
_entity.type
_entity.pdbx_description
1 polymer ?
#
loop_
_entity_poly.entity_id
_entity_poly.type
_entity_poly.pdbx_seq_one_letter_code
_entity_poly.pdbx_strand_id
1 'polypeptide(L)'
;MPSLNDLRALLDDNDSTYAARFAGHPRATRDLDVMDDLIATAQQVMGEARIAMSGTAAQKADVVKQAERQLEIYRSERTLIAAAQKDANPAAALAAILGGRANAVFHRYARHFAGQSRASRDSTLLGDMVTELQRIHGAMKNLSVANPSLESVRDDMDVVQGRMQQFNDERREIAKAQTECAPEDAATALAGAANTLFAQYRSCFADQARVSRRPELLARIVEALTSIGDRMKALRAQGLHDAHNDGNIEVVAQRLGFYQTELAAIRQERHKAALPALEAELGGAANRDIDNYARYFAGQDRATRDLSRLTEMIDRLDELERQMTRIDESSGSADNAGNLKIVRDTLRMWAGEWDAISELESGRTRKS
;
A
#
# COMPACT_ATOMS: atom_id res chain seq x y z
N MET A 1 -1.62 33.26 -20.05
CA MET A 1 -1.14 32.26 -21.02
C MET A 1 -0.02 31.49 -20.34
N PRO A 2 -0.15 30.19 -20.14
CA PRO A 2 0.92 29.36 -19.59
C PRO A 2 2.15 29.39 -20.50
N SER A 3 3.34 29.26 -19.91
CA SER A 3 4.59 29.17 -20.65
C SER A 3 4.74 27.78 -21.29
N LEU A 4 5.65 27.65 -22.26
CA LEU A 4 5.93 26.34 -22.85
C LEU A 4 6.47 25.32 -21.82
N ASN A 5 7.10 25.79 -20.74
CA ASN A 5 7.55 24.91 -19.67
C ASN A 5 6.38 24.42 -18.81
N ASP A 6 5.39 25.28 -18.55
CA ASP A 6 4.17 24.88 -17.82
C ASP A 6 3.37 23.83 -18.63
N LEU A 7 3.30 24.02 -19.95
CA LEU A 7 2.66 23.07 -20.86
C LEU A 7 3.39 21.72 -20.91
N ARG A 8 4.72 21.71 -20.85
CA ARG A 8 5.51 20.47 -20.74
C ARG A 8 5.28 19.77 -19.41
N ALA A 9 5.29 20.51 -18.31
CA ALA A 9 5.01 19.97 -16.99
C ALA A 9 3.61 19.31 -16.93
N LEU A 10 2.61 19.91 -17.58
CA LEU A 10 1.28 19.30 -17.72
C LEU A 10 1.31 17.98 -18.51
N LEU A 11 2.07 17.89 -19.59
CA LEU A 11 2.22 16.63 -20.33
C LEU A 11 2.95 15.56 -19.53
N ASP A 12 3.98 15.94 -18.78
CA ASP A 12 4.73 15.02 -17.93
C ASP A 12 3.87 14.50 -16.76
N ASP A 13 3.01 15.36 -16.20
CA ASP A 13 2.00 14.97 -15.21
C ASP A 13 0.93 14.04 -15.80
N ASN A 14 0.51 14.30 -17.05
CA ASN A 14 -0.39 13.44 -17.81
C ASN A 14 0.19 12.02 -17.98
N ASP A 15 1.46 11.91 -18.40
CA ASP A 15 2.15 10.63 -18.55
C ASP A 15 2.37 9.92 -17.21
N SER A 16 2.66 10.68 -16.16
CA SER A 16 2.76 10.15 -14.79
C SER A 16 1.43 9.58 -14.32
N THR A 17 0.33 10.29 -14.57
CA THR A 17 -1.04 9.84 -14.27
C THR A 17 -1.41 8.62 -15.10
N TYR A 18 -1.06 8.59 -16.39
CA TYR A 18 -1.27 7.43 -17.25
C TYR A 18 -0.53 6.19 -16.73
N ALA A 19 0.76 6.34 -16.42
CA ALA A 19 1.57 5.26 -15.87
C ALA A 19 1.01 4.76 -14.53
N ALA A 20 0.56 5.67 -13.68
CA ALA A 20 -0.02 5.37 -12.37
C ALA A 20 -1.36 4.61 -12.46
N ARG A 21 -2.27 5.08 -13.32
CA ARG A 21 -3.68 4.65 -13.34
C ARG A 21 -3.97 3.56 -14.37
N PHE A 22 -3.14 3.43 -15.39
CA PHE A 22 -3.42 2.55 -16.53
C PHE A 22 -2.35 1.50 -16.77
N ALA A 23 -1.06 1.81 -16.63
CA ALA A 23 -0.02 0.83 -16.87
C ALA A 23 -0.14 -0.37 -15.89
N GLY A 24 -0.10 -1.60 -16.41
CA GLY A 24 -0.23 -2.83 -15.61
C GLY A 24 -1.63 -3.12 -15.03
N HIS A 25 -2.63 -2.25 -15.23
CA HIS A 25 -3.99 -2.48 -14.73
C HIS A 25 -4.78 -3.34 -15.73
N PRO A 26 -5.63 -4.30 -15.32
CA PRO A 26 -6.55 -4.96 -16.26
C PRO A 26 -7.51 -3.94 -16.85
N ARG A 27 -7.63 -3.89 -18.19
CA ARG A 27 -8.46 -2.91 -18.92
C ARG A 27 -9.92 -2.86 -18.43
N ALA A 28 -10.48 -4.00 -18.04
CA ALA A 28 -11.83 -4.10 -17.49
C ALA A 28 -12.06 -3.32 -16.17
N THR A 29 -10.98 -2.93 -15.46
CA THR A 29 -11.06 -2.26 -14.16
C THR A 29 -10.68 -0.78 -14.19
N ARG A 30 -10.23 -0.26 -15.35
CA ARG A 30 -9.69 1.11 -15.46
C ARG A 30 -10.79 2.16 -15.55
N ASP A 31 -10.50 3.40 -15.20
CA ASP A 31 -11.48 4.48 -15.30
C ASP A 31 -11.50 5.11 -16.71
N LEU A 32 -12.66 5.16 -17.36
CA LEU A 32 -12.80 5.84 -18.64
C LEU A 32 -12.82 7.36 -18.46
N ASP A 33 -13.34 7.87 -17.35
CA ASP A 33 -13.46 9.31 -17.11
C ASP A 33 -12.07 9.92 -16.93
N VAL A 34 -11.19 9.25 -16.18
CA VAL A 34 -9.78 9.66 -16.05
C VAL A 34 -9.08 9.63 -17.41
N MET A 35 -9.36 8.63 -18.26
CA MET A 35 -8.78 8.60 -19.61
C MET A 35 -9.28 9.76 -20.47
N ASP A 36 -10.56 10.12 -20.33
CA ASP A 36 -11.15 11.27 -20.99
C ASP A 36 -10.53 12.59 -20.52
N ASP A 37 -10.21 12.72 -19.23
CA ASP A 37 -9.49 13.87 -18.67
C ASP A 37 -8.05 13.97 -19.21
N LEU A 38 -7.32 12.86 -19.31
CA LEU A 38 -5.97 12.84 -19.91
C LEU A 38 -6.00 13.28 -21.38
N ILE A 39 -7.00 12.81 -22.12
CA ILE A 39 -7.23 13.18 -23.53
C ILE A 39 -7.58 14.67 -23.64
N ALA A 40 -8.46 15.18 -22.77
CA ALA A 40 -8.84 16.59 -22.75
C ALA A 40 -7.64 17.49 -22.45
N THR A 41 -6.83 17.12 -21.45
CA THR A 41 -5.60 17.84 -21.07
C THR A 41 -4.60 17.90 -22.21
N ALA A 42 -4.33 16.77 -22.88
CA ALA A 42 -3.40 16.77 -24.02
C ALA A 42 -3.94 17.57 -25.23
N GLN A 43 -5.26 17.58 -25.47
CA GLN A 43 -5.87 18.45 -26.49
C GLN A 43 -5.72 19.93 -26.15
N GLN A 44 -5.92 20.29 -24.88
CA GLN A 44 -5.75 21.65 -24.39
C GLN A 44 -4.30 22.12 -24.56
N VAL A 45 -3.33 21.33 -24.10
CA VAL A 45 -1.89 21.65 -24.25
C VAL A 45 -1.52 21.84 -25.72
N MET A 46 -1.99 20.96 -26.61
CA MET A 46 -1.76 21.08 -28.05
C MET A 46 -2.33 22.40 -28.62
N GLY A 47 -3.53 22.80 -28.20
CA GLY A 47 -4.15 24.06 -28.59
C GLY A 47 -3.38 25.28 -28.10
N GLU A 48 -3.03 25.29 -26.82
CA GLU A 48 -2.32 26.40 -26.17
C GLU A 48 -0.89 26.57 -26.70
N ALA A 49 -0.17 25.47 -26.98
CA ALA A 49 1.18 25.51 -27.55
C ALA A 49 1.21 26.16 -28.95
N ARG A 50 0.15 25.96 -29.75
CA ARG A 50 0.04 26.55 -31.11
C ARG A 50 -0.14 28.07 -31.08
N ILE A 51 -0.82 28.61 -30.06
CA ILE A 51 -1.10 30.05 -29.92
C ILE A 51 -0.20 30.75 -28.89
N ALA A 52 0.68 30.02 -28.22
CA ALA A 52 1.59 30.56 -27.22
C ALA A 52 2.42 31.70 -27.81
N MET A 53 2.49 32.83 -27.10
CA MET A 53 3.29 34.00 -27.55
C MET A 53 4.78 33.82 -27.25
N SER A 54 5.13 32.96 -26.30
CA SER A 54 6.51 32.64 -25.89
C SER A 54 7.11 31.48 -26.67
N GLY A 55 8.45 31.47 -26.82
CA GLY A 55 9.22 30.37 -27.40
C GLY A 55 9.33 30.38 -28.93
N THR A 56 10.28 29.62 -29.45
CA THR A 56 10.53 29.50 -30.90
C THR A 56 9.51 28.58 -31.56
N ALA A 57 9.37 28.69 -32.89
CA ALA A 57 8.51 27.78 -33.67
C ALA A 57 8.90 26.30 -33.45
N ALA A 58 10.20 26.00 -33.32
CA ALA A 58 10.69 24.66 -33.04
C ALA A 58 10.27 24.15 -31.65
N GLN A 59 10.37 25.00 -30.61
CA GLN A 59 9.94 24.64 -29.25
C GLN A 59 8.43 24.40 -29.17
N LYS A 60 7.63 25.22 -29.87
CA LYS A 60 6.17 25.01 -29.95
C LYS A 60 5.83 23.71 -30.67
N ALA A 61 6.50 23.43 -31.80
CA ALA A 61 6.30 22.20 -32.56
C ALA A 61 6.66 20.95 -31.75
N ASP A 62 7.70 21.04 -30.90
CA ASP A 62 8.11 19.96 -30.00
C ASP A 62 7.02 19.61 -28.96
N VAL A 63 6.47 20.62 -28.27
CA VAL A 63 5.37 20.43 -27.31
C VAL A 63 4.11 19.87 -27.99
N VAL A 64 3.77 20.39 -29.17
CA VAL A 64 2.64 19.87 -29.98
C VAL A 64 2.85 18.41 -30.33
N LYS A 65 4.06 18.03 -30.78
CA LYS A 65 4.39 16.65 -31.14
C LYS A 65 4.31 15.69 -29.94
N GLN A 66 4.75 16.14 -28.76
CA GLN A 66 4.63 15.35 -27.52
C GLN A 66 3.15 15.13 -27.17
N ALA A 67 2.32 16.18 -27.23
CA ALA A 67 0.88 16.08 -26.98
C ALA A 67 0.16 15.18 -27.99
N GLU A 68 0.51 15.25 -29.28
CA GLU A 68 -0.04 14.38 -30.33
C GLU A 68 0.27 12.91 -30.06
N ARG A 69 1.50 12.59 -29.63
CA ARG A 69 1.90 11.22 -29.27
C ARG A 69 1.10 10.70 -28.08
N GLN A 70 0.92 11.50 -27.03
CA GLN A 70 0.10 11.11 -25.88
C GLN A 70 -1.36 10.87 -26.28
N LEU A 71 -1.93 11.76 -27.11
CA LEU A 71 -3.31 11.62 -27.59
C LEU A 71 -3.55 10.33 -28.37
N GLU A 72 -2.59 9.93 -29.21
CA GLU A 72 -2.68 8.68 -29.95
C GLU A 72 -2.76 7.47 -29.01
N ILE A 73 -1.85 7.43 -28.01
CA ILE A 73 -1.81 6.36 -27.00
C ILE A 73 -3.11 6.33 -26.21
N TYR A 74 -3.56 7.47 -25.69
CA TYR A 74 -4.72 7.54 -24.80
C TYR A 74 -6.03 7.22 -25.52
N ARG A 75 -6.23 7.70 -26.75
CA ARG A 75 -7.44 7.38 -27.54
C ARG A 75 -7.51 5.91 -27.92
N SER A 76 -6.38 5.33 -28.30
CA SER A 76 -6.27 3.89 -28.57
C SER A 76 -6.61 3.10 -27.31
N GLU A 77 -6.00 3.45 -26.19
CA GLU A 77 -6.20 2.73 -24.92
C GLU A 77 -7.63 2.91 -24.38
N ARG A 78 -8.23 4.10 -24.51
CA ARG A 78 -9.66 4.34 -24.18
C ARG A 78 -10.58 3.38 -24.93
N THR A 79 -10.33 3.19 -26.22
CA THR A 79 -11.13 2.28 -27.06
C THR A 79 -10.99 0.83 -26.58
N LEU A 80 -9.77 0.41 -26.23
CA LEU A 80 -9.49 -0.92 -25.70
C LEU A 80 -10.09 -1.14 -24.30
N ILE A 81 -10.10 -0.11 -23.45
CA ILE A 81 -10.76 -0.14 -22.14
C ILE A 81 -12.27 -0.26 -22.32
N ALA A 82 -12.88 0.58 -23.15
CA ALA A 82 -14.32 0.56 -23.40
C ALA A 82 -14.77 -0.79 -23.97
N ALA A 83 -13.99 -1.38 -24.88
CA ALA A 83 -14.26 -2.74 -25.37
C ALA A 83 -14.15 -3.78 -24.25
N ALA A 84 -13.05 -3.77 -23.48
CA ALA A 84 -12.86 -4.69 -22.36
C ALA A 84 -13.91 -4.56 -21.26
N GLN A 85 -14.44 -3.36 -21.03
CA GLN A 85 -15.52 -3.08 -20.08
C GLN A 85 -16.89 -3.47 -20.60
N LYS A 86 -17.15 -3.26 -21.89
CA LYS A 86 -18.39 -3.71 -22.53
C LYS A 86 -18.52 -5.22 -22.49
N ASP A 87 -17.38 -5.92 -22.60
CA ASP A 87 -17.27 -7.36 -22.45
C ASP A 87 -17.01 -7.79 -20.98
N ALA A 88 -16.93 -6.84 -20.03
CA ALA A 88 -16.56 -7.12 -18.66
C ALA A 88 -17.68 -7.85 -17.92
N ASN A 89 -17.42 -9.12 -17.67
CA ASN A 89 -18.07 -9.88 -16.62
C ASN A 89 -17.75 -9.22 -15.26
N PRO A 90 -18.74 -8.75 -14.47
CA PRO A 90 -18.50 -8.21 -13.12
C PRO A 90 -17.66 -9.15 -12.23
N ALA A 91 -17.79 -10.46 -12.44
CA ALA A 91 -16.97 -11.45 -11.75
C ALA A 91 -15.47 -11.36 -12.12
N ALA A 92 -15.13 -11.00 -13.36
CA ALA A 92 -13.74 -10.79 -13.78
C ALA A 92 -13.13 -9.52 -13.15
N ALA A 93 -13.92 -8.46 -12.98
CA ALA A 93 -13.48 -7.26 -12.25
C ALA A 93 -13.21 -7.58 -10.78
N LEU A 94 -14.10 -8.34 -10.12
CA LEU A 94 -13.90 -8.80 -8.75
C LEU A 94 -12.68 -9.73 -8.63
N ALA A 95 -12.46 -10.63 -9.59
CA ALA A 95 -11.25 -11.46 -9.65
C ALA A 95 -9.97 -10.60 -9.64
N ALA A 96 -9.92 -9.58 -10.52
CA ALA A 96 -8.79 -8.66 -10.59
C ALA A 96 -8.56 -7.87 -9.30
N ILE A 97 -9.64 -7.46 -8.61
CA ILE A 97 -9.56 -6.81 -7.30
C ILE A 97 -8.95 -7.75 -6.25
N LEU A 98 -9.43 -9.00 -6.19
CA LEU A 98 -8.92 -9.99 -5.23
C LEU A 98 -7.45 -10.33 -5.50
N GLY A 99 -7.05 -10.50 -6.77
CA GLY A 99 -5.66 -10.70 -7.16
C GLY A 99 -4.78 -9.49 -6.79
N GLY A 100 -5.28 -8.27 -7.00
CA GLY A 100 -4.60 -7.04 -6.57
C GLY A 100 -4.36 -6.98 -5.06
N ARG A 101 -5.36 -7.35 -4.26
CA ARG A 101 -5.25 -7.42 -2.79
C ARG A 101 -4.25 -8.49 -2.33
N ALA A 102 -4.25 -9.67 -2.96
CA ALA A 102 -3.26 -10.71 -2.68
C ALA A 102 -1.84 -10.20 -2.94
N ASN A 103 -1.62 -9.53 -4.08
CA ASN A 103 -0.33 -8.94 -4.43
C ASN A 103 0.10 -7.86 -3.42
N ALA A 104 -0.81 -7.01 -2.94
CA ALA A 104 -0.49 -6.03 -1.90
C ALA A 104 0.06 -6.70 -0.62
N VAL A 105 -0.52 -7.83 -0.21
CA VAL A 105 0.00 -8.63 0.91
C VAL A 105 1.38 -9.22 0.58
N PHE A 106 1.61 -9.68 -0.66
CA PHE A 106 2.93 -10.18 -1.07
C PHE A 106 3.99 -9.08 -1.05
N HIS A 107 3.68 -7.87 -1.54
CA HIS A 107 4.60 -6.74 -1.46
C HIS A 107 4.87 -6.32 -0.01
N ARG A 108 3.89 -6.43 0.89
CA ARG A 108 4.12 -6.19 2.33
C ARG A 108 5.19 -7.12 2.89
N TYR A 109 5.25 -8.38 2.43
CA TYR A 109 6.34 -9.28 2.82
C TYR A 109 7.71 -8.74 2.42
N ALA A 110 7.85 -8.28 1.18
CA ALA A 110 9.11 -7.75 0.66
C ALA A 110 9.58 -6.54 1.48
N ARG A 111 8.69 -5.60 1.80
CA ARG A 111 9.04 -4.39 2.56
C ARG A 111 9.45 -4.65 4.00
N HIS A 112 8.82 -5.63 4.66
CA HIS A 112 8.98 -5.84 6.10
C HIS A 112 9.92 -6.97 6.49
N PHE A 113 10.25 -7.89 5.58
CA PHE A 113 11.06 -9.07 5.92
C PHE A 113 12.32 -9.22 5.07
N ALA A 114 12.42 -8.57 3.91
CA ALA A 114 13.64 -8.63 3.11
C ALA A 114 14.82 -7.99 3.86
N GLY A 115 16.00 -8.64 3.80
CA GLY A 115 17.23 -8.13 4.41
C GLY A 115 17.31 -8.21 5.95
N GLN A 116 16.22 -8.55 6.65
CA GLN A 116 16.22 -8.61 8.11
C GLN A 116 16.65 -9.99 8.64
N SER A 117 17.36 -10.03 9.77
CA SER A 117 17.66 -11.30 10.46
C SER A 117 16.38 -11.96 10.96
N ARG A 118 16.27 -13.29 10.85
CA ARG A 118 15.12 -14.04 11.39
C ARG A 118 14.91 -13.83 12.90
N ALA A 119 15.99 -13.62 13.64
CA ALA A 119 15.90 -13.38 15.08
C ALA A 119 15.11 -12.11 15.44
N SER A 120 15.15 -11.07 14.59
CA SER A 120 14.53 -9.76 14.87
C SER A 120 13.20 -9.52 14.16
N ARG A 121 12.71 -10.46 13.36
CA ARG A 121 11.46 -10.31 12.58
C ARG A 121 10.21 -10.40 13.45
N ASP A 122 9.20 -9.59 13.12
CA ASP A 122 7.87 -9.64 13.73
C ASP A 122 7.04 -10.79 13.13
N SER A 123 7.01 -11.94 13.81
CA SER A 123 6.23 -13.11 13.37
C SER A 123 4.70 -12.91 13.49
N THR A 124 4.25 -11.89 14.24
CA THR A 124 2.82 -11.57 14.36
C THR A 124 2.30 -10.89 13.10
N LEU A 125 3.13 -10.10 12.42
CA LEU A 125 2.79 -9.51 11.12
C LEU A 125 2.54 -10.59 10.07
N LEU A 126 3.37 -11.64 10.01
CA LEU A 126 3.11 -12.80 9.14
C LEU A 126 1.79 -13.49 9.48
N GLY A 127 1.43 -13.56 10.76
CA GLY A 127 0.14 -14.07 11.21
C GLY A 127 -1.04 -13.26 10.64
N ASP A 128 -0.99 -11.93 10.76
CA ASP A 128 -2.02 -11.02 10.20
C ASP A 128 -2.09 -11.13 8.66
N MET A 129 -0.94 -11.24 8.00
CA MET A 129 -0.86 -11.43 6.54
C MET A 129 -1.48 -12.78 6.10
N VAL A 130 -1.22 -13.87 6.84
CA VAL A 130 -1.87 -15.17 6.57
C VAL A 130 -3.38 -15.08 6.77
N THR A 131 -3.85 -14.44 7.84
CA THR A 131 -5.29 -14.24 8.07
C THR A 131 -5.94 -13.44 6.94
N GLU A 132 -5.25 -12.43 6.39
CA GLU A 132 -5.77 -11.67 5.26
C GLU A 132 -5.81 -12.50 3.98
N LEU A 133 -4.75 -13.26 3.67
CA LEU A 133 -4.73 -14.18 2.52
C LEU A 133 -5.82 -15.25 2.63
N GLN A 134 -6.14 -15.74 3.83
CA GLN A 134 -7.25 -16.67 4.05
C GLN A 134 -8.60 -16.06 3.68
N ARG A 135 -8.83 -14.78 4.02
CA ARG A 135 -10.05 -14.06 3.62
C ARG A 135 -10.13 -13.89 2.10
N ILE A 136 -9.02 -13.44 1.48
CA ILE A 136 -8.94 -13.25 0.03
C ILE A 136 -9.17 -14.59 -0.70
N HIS A 137 -8.51 -15.65 -0.26
CA HIS A 137 -8.71 -17.00 -0.81
C HIS A 137 -10.15 -17.48 -0.65
N GLY A 138 -10.80 -17.22 0.48
CA GLY A 138 -12.21 -17.53 0.70
C GLY A 138 -13.13 -16.79 -0.29
N ALA A 139 -12.88 -15.51 -0.52
CA ALA A 139 -13.61 -14.71 -1.51
C ALA A 139 -13.37 -15.20 -2.94
N MET A 140 -12.12 -15.54 -3.31
CA MET A 140 -11.79 -16.13 -4.61
C MET A 140 -12.47 -17.48 -4.80
N LYS A 141 -12.51 -18.32 -3.77
CA LYS A 141 -13.21 -19.60 -3.81
C LYS A 141 -14.69 -19.41 -4.10
N ASN A 142 -15.36 -18.52 -3.36
CA ASN A 142 -16.78 -18.22 -3.59
C ASN A 142 -17.02 -17.71 -5.02
N LEU A 143 -16.14 -16.85 -5.52
CA LEU A 143 -16.20 -16.33 -6.89
C LEU A 143 -16.03 -17.45 -7.94
N SER A 144 -15.08 -18.36 -7.75
CA SER A 144 -14.79 -19.49 -8.64
C SER A 144 -15.95 -20.48 -8.72
N VAL A 145 -16.67 -20.69 -7.61
CA VAL A 145 -17.86 -21.55 -7.54
C VAL A 145 -19.02 -20.90 -8.28
N ALA A 146 -19.22 -19.59 -8.08
CA ALA A 146 -20.25 -18.83 -8.77
C ALA A 146 -19.95 -18.64 -10.27
N ASN A 147 -18.67 -18.62 -10.67
CA ASN A 147 -18.24 -18.37 -12.05
C ASN A 147 -17.19 -19.41 -12.51
N PRO A 148 -17.59 -20.66 -12.79
CA PRO A 148 -16.67 -21.74 -13.10
C PRO A 148 -15.82 -21.54 -14.37
N SER A 149 -16.21 -20.62 -15.24
CA SER A 149 -15.47 -20.27 -16.47
C SER A 149 -14.27 -19.35 -16.25
N LEU A 150 -14.13 -18.76 -15.05
CA LEU A 150 -12.98 -17.92 -14.70
C LEU A 150 -11.82 -18.78 -14.19
N GLU A 151 -11.13 -19.46 -15.09
CA GLU A 151 -10.00 -20.34 -14.76
C GLU A 151 -8.88 -19.59 -14.02
N SER A 152 -8.60 -18.34 -14.39
CA SER A 152 -7.57 -17.51 -13.76
C SER A 152 -7.78 -17.31 -12.26
N VAL A 153 -9.03 -17.38 -11.76
CA VAL A 153 -9.32 -17.28 -10.32
C VAL A 153 -8.78 -18.51 -9.58
N ARG A 154 -8.81 -19.69 -10.19
CA ARG A 154 -8.26 -20.91 -9.59
C ARG A 154 -6.73 -20.85 -9.54
N ASP A 155 -6.11 -20.37 -10.61
CA ASP A 155 -4.65 -20.18 -10.65
C ASP A 155 -4.20 -19.18 -9.56
N ASP A 156 -4.92 -18.06 -9.42
CA ASP A 156 -4.66 -17.07 -8.37
C ASP A 156 -4.84 -17.68 -6.96
N MET A 157 -5.85 -18.54 -6.76
CA MET A 157 -6.05 -19.23 -5.49
C MET A 157 -4.87 -20.14 -5.13
N ASP A 158 -4.34 -20.89 -6.10
CA ASP A 158 -3.19 -21.77 -5.88
C ASP A 158 -1.94 -20.95 -5.50
N VAL A 159 -1.73 -19.80 -6.15
CA VAL A 159 -0.66 -18.86 -5.77
C VAL A 159 -0.84 -18.34 -4.35
N VAL A 160 -2.05 -17.91 -3.98
CA VAL A 160 -2.38 -17.44 -2.62
C VAL A 160 -2.14 -18.55 -1.60
N GLN A 161 -2.55 -19.79 -1.90
CA GLN A 161 -2.32 -20.94 -1.03
C GLN A 161 -0.83 -21.24 -0.84
N GLY A 162 -0.04 -21.23 -1.92
CA GLY A 162 1.42 -21.38 -1.84
C GLY A 162 2.08 -20.30 -0.98
N ARG A 163 1.63 -19.05 -1.09
CA ARG A 163 2.13 -17.93 -0.28
C ARG A 163 1.75 -18.04 1.19
N MET A 164 0.52 -18.47 1.50
CA MET A 164 0.12 -18.77 2.89
C MET A 164 1.01 -19.83 3.52
N GLN A 165 1.33 -20.91 2.77
CA GLN A 165 2.23 -21.95 3.25
C GLN A 165 3.64 -21.38 3.51
N GLN A 166 4.18 -20.62 2.56
CA GLN A 166 5.48 -19.97 2.71
C GLN A 166 5.56 -19.07 3.95
N PHE A 167 4.52 -18.27 4.23
CA PHE A 167 4.51 -17.40 5.41
C PHE A 167 4.41 -18.20 6.71
N ASN A 168 3.65 -19.30 6.75
CA ASN A 168 3.60 -20.16 7.92
C ASN A 168 4.93 -20.88 8.17
N ASP A 169 5.61 -21.31 7.10
CA ASP A 169 6.96 -21.88 7.19
C ASP A 169 7.95 -20.87 7.75
N GLU A 170 7.94 -19.64 7.22
CA GLU A 170 8.81 -18.57 7.70
C GLU A 170 8.52 -18.21 9.16
N ARG A 171 7.25 -18.24 9.62
CA ARG A 171 6.91 -18.07 11.05
C ARG A 171 7.57 -19.12 11.93
N ARG A 172 7.61 -20.38 11.48
CA ARG A 172 8.28 -21.47 12.21
C ARG A 172 9.79 -21.25 12.26
N GLU A 173 10.39 -20.85 11.14
CA GLU A 173 11.82 -20.56 11.06
C GLU A 173 12.22 -19.34 11.91
N ILE A 174 11.38 -18.30 11.96
CA ILE A 174 11.57 -17.16 12.85
C ILE A 174 11.53 -17.61 14.30
N ALA A 175 10.51 -18.38 14.70
CA ALA A 175 10.38 -18.87 16.07
C ALA A 175 11.60 -19.71 16.49
N LYS A 176 12.08 -20.59 15.60
CA LYS A 176 13.29 -21.38 15.81
C LYS A 176 14.54 -20.51 15.97
N ALA A 177 14.78 -19.59 15.03
CA ALA A 177 15.91 -18.67 15.07
C ALA A 177 15.90 -17.80 16.34
N GLN A 178 14.71 -17.45 16.82
CA GLN A 178 14.50 -16.67 18.02
C GLN A 178 14.77 -17.44 19.32
N THR A 179 14.64 -18.78 19.30
CA THR A 179 14.95 -19.65 20.45
C THR A 179 16.40 -20.12 20.49
N GLU A 180 17.05 -20.23 19.33
CA GLU A 180 18.43 -20.73 19.20
C GLU A 180 19.49 -19.62 19.32
N CYS A 181 19.06 -18.37 19.46
CA CYS A 181 19.94 -17.21 19.57
C CYS A 181 20.56 -17.11 20.97
N ALA A 182 21.80 -16.61 21.07
CA ALA A 182 22.41 -16.34 22.36
C ALA A 182 21.59 -15.29 23.14
N PRO A 183 21.55 -15.33 24.49
CA PRO A 183 20.70 -14.42 25.27
C PRO A 183 20.91 -12.92 24.97
N GLU A 184 22.15 -12.50 24.77
CA GLU A 184 22.52 -11.11 24.46
C GLU A 184 22.04 -10.67 23.07
N ASP A 185 22.26 -11.53 22.06
CA ASP A 185 21.76 -11.32 20.70
C ASP A 185 20.23 -11.33 20.66
N ALA A 186 19.59 -12.19 21.46
CA ALA A 186 18.15 -12.26 21.59
C ALA A 186 17.57 -10.98 22.20
N ALA A 187 18.21 -10.41 23.23
CA ALA A 187 17.80 -9.13 23.82
C ALA A 187 17.91 -7.98 22.79
N THR A 188 19.00 -7.94 22.03
CA THR A 188 19.20 -6.96 20.95
C THR A 188 18.14 -7.10 19.86
N ALA A 189 17.85 -8.34 19.43
CA ALA A 189 16.83 -8.61 18.43
C ALA A 189 15.42 -8.22 18.89
N LEU A 190 15.08 -8.47 20.17
CA LEU A 190 13.81 -8.08 20.78
C LEU A 190 13.67 -6.55 20.87
N ALA A 191 14.75 -5.84 21.21
CA ALA A 191 14.74 -4.38 21.22
C ALA A 191 14.54 -3.79 19.81
N GLY A 192 15.19 -4.37 18.80
CA GLY A 192 14.97 -4.04 17.39
C GLY A 192 13.51 -4.25 16.96
N ALA A 193 12.93 -5.41 17.30
CA ALA A 193 11.53 -5.71 17.01
C ALA A 193 10.56 -4.72 17.68
N ALA A 194 10.80 -4.35 18.95
CA ALA A 194 10.00 -3.35 19.65
C ALA A 194 10.07 -1.98 18.96
N ASN A 195 11.27 -1.57 18.53
CA ASN A 195 11.46 -0.30 17.81
C ASN A 195 10.70 -0.26 16.48
N THR A 196 10.65 -1.37 15.74
CA THR A 196 9.82 -1.48 14.53
C THR A 196 8.34 -1.27 14.85
N LEU A 197 7.84 -1.86 15.93
CA LEU A 197 6.43 -1.67 16.36
C LEU A 197 6.16 -0.24 16.85
N PHE A 198 7.13 0.41 17.49
CA PHE A 198 7.03 1.82 17.85
C PHE A 198 7.00 2.72 16.61
N ALA A 199 7.82 2.43 15.61
CA ALA A 199 7.81 3.15 14.33
C ALA A 199 6.47 2.99 13.62
N GLN A 200 5.91 1.77 13.59
CA GLN A 200 4.60 1.52 13.00
C GLN A 200 3.46 2.21 13.74
N TYR A 201 3.54 2.30 15.07
CA TYR A 201 2.59 3.11 15.84
C TYR A 201 2.67 4.58 15.42
N ARG A 202 3.88 5.15 15.38
CA ARG A 202 4.07 6.55 14.96
C ARG A 202 3.53 6.78 13.55
N SER A 203 3.86 5.90 12.61
CA SER A 203 3.47 6.09 11.22
C SER A 203 1.97 5.93 10.99
N CYS A 204 1.28 5.00 11.67
CA CYS A 204 -0.15 4.72 11.42
C CYS A 204 -1.12 5.40 12.39
N PHE A 205 -0.67 5.87 13.55
CA PHE A 205 -1.55 6.40 14.60
C PHE A 205 -1.23 7.83 15.02
N ALA A 206 0.05 8.24 15.04
CA ALA A 206 0.37 9.62 15.41
C ALA A 206 -0.20 10.60 14.38
N ASP A 207 -0.73 11.71 14.87
CA ASP A 207 -1.30 12.80 14.06
C ASP A 207 -2.47 12.43 13.12
N GLN A 208 -3.01 11.21 13.24
CA GLN A 208 -4.22 10.79 12.52
C GLN A 208 -5.48 11.04 13.33
N ALA A 209 -6.64 11.25 12.71
CA ALA A 209 -7.90 11.28 13.45
C ALA A 209 -8.20 9.89 14.04
N ARG A 210 -8.67 9.80 15.30
CA ARG A 210 -8.98 8.51 15.93
C ARG A 210 -9.97 7.66 15.11
N VAL A 211 -10.90 8.31 14.43
CA VAL A 211 -11.94 7.67 13.61
C VAL A 211 -11.35 6.94 12.41
N SER A 212 -10.27 7.45 11.79
CA SER A 212 -9.64 6.81 10.61
C SER A 212 -8.64 5.70 10.96
N ARG A 213 -8.24 5.59 12.23
CA ARG A 213 -7.26 4.60 12.69
C ARG A 213 -7.90 3.22 12.86
N ARG A 214 -7.28 2.17 12.32
CA ARG A 214 -7.76 0.79 12.42
C ARG A 214 -7.49 0.18 13.81
N PRO A 215 -8.52 -0.14 14.61
CA PRO A 215 -8.31 -0.69 15.96
C PRO A 215 -7.56 -2.02 15.99
N GLU A 216 -7.76 -2.86 14.98
CA GLU A 216 -7.14 -4.19 14.92
C GLU A 216 -5.63 -4.13 14.71
N LEU A 217 -5.13 -3.11 14.00
CA LEU A 217 -3.68 -2.90 13.88
C LEU A 217 -3.08 -2.56 15.24
N LEU A 218 -3.71 -1.67 16.03
CA LEU A 218 -3.19 -1.32 17.35
C LEU A 218 -3.29 -2.50 18.32
N ALA A 219 -4.37 -3.29 18.25
CA ALA A 219 -4.49 -4.52 19.02
C ALA A 219 -3.34 -5.50 18.72
N ARG A 220 -2.99 -5.68 17.43
CA ARG A 220 -1.82 -6.49 17.02
C ARG A 220 -0.51 -5.94 17.57
N ILE A 221 -0.29 -4.63 17.49
CA ILE A 221 0.91 -3.98 18.05
C ILE A 221 1.00 -4.24 19.57
N VAL A 222 -0.11 -4.13 20.30
CA VAL A 222 -0.17 -4.43 21.74
C VAL A 222 0.14 -5.90 22.03
N GLU A 223 -0.42 -6.83 21.27
CA GLU A 223 -0.15 -8.26 21.41
C GLU A 223 1.34 -8.59 21.16
N ALA A 224 1.91 -8.05 20.08
CA ALA A 224 3.31 -8.25 19.73
C ALA A 224 4.27 -7.66 20.78
N LEU A 225 4.01 -6.44 21.26
CA LEU A 225 4.80 -5.82 22.33
C LEU A 225 4.68 -6.57 23.66
N THR A 226 3.51 -7.15 23.95
CA THR A 226 3.32 -7.99 25.15
C THR A 226 4.22 -9.22 25.06
N SER A 227 4.19 -9.92 23.93
CA SER A 227 5.07 -11.08 23.68
C SER A 227 6.55 -10.72 23.77
N ILE A 228 6.96 -9.58 23.21
CA ILE A 228 8.35 -9.09 23.30
C ILE A 228 8.74 -8.81 24.76
N GLY A 229 7.90 -8.08 25.50
CA GLY A 229 8.16 -7.75 26.89
C GLY A 229 8.26 -8.99 27.79
N ASP A 230 7.42 -9.99 27.56
CA ASP A 230 7.47 -11.26 28.30
C ASP A 230 8.75 -12.06 28.01
N ARG A 231 9.21 -12.04 26.75
CA ARG A 231 10.48 -12.67 26.37
C ARG A 231 11.70 -11.95 26.95
N MET A 232 11.72 -10.63 26.96
CA MET A 232 12.79 -9.86 27.61
C MET A 232 12.87 -10.15 29.12
N LYS A 233 11.71 -10.25 29.79
CA LYS A 233 11.63 -10.65 31.21
C LYS A 233 12.11 -12.10 31.43
N ALA A 234 11.79 -13.01 30.50
CA ALA A 234 12.24 -14.39 30.57
C ALA A 234 13.77 -14.50 30.45
N LEU A 235 14.40 -13.74 29.53
CA LEU A 235 15.86 -13.66 29.43
C LEU A 235 16.49 -13.18 30.75
N ARG A 236 15.91 -12.14 31.37
CA ARG A 236 16.34 -11.66 32.69
C ARG A 236 16.23 -12.74 33.76
N ALA A 237 15.12 -13.47 33.80
CA ALA A 237 14.91 -14.56 34.73
C ALA A 237 15.87 -15.74 34.51
N GLN A 238 16.38 -15.91 33.29
CA GLN A 238 17.41 -16.89 32.92
C GLN A 238 18.85 -16.44 33.23
N GLY A 239 19.02 -15.27 33.84
CA GLY A 239 20.33 -14.77 34.30
C GLY A 239 20.97 -13.71 33.41
N LEU A 240 20.26 -13.20 32.38
CA LEU A 240 20.72 -12.03 31.63
C LEU A 240 20.57 -10.77 32.49
N HIS A 241 21.65 -10.36 33.15
CA HIS A 241 21.72 -9.14 33.96
C HIS A 241 22.38 -8.01 33.16
N ASP A 242 21.68 -7.52 32.15
CA ASP A 242 22.10 -6.39 31.31
C ASP A 242 21.19 -5.18 31.53
N ALA A 243 21.80 -4.02 31.82
CA ALA A 243 21.09 -2.78 32.09
C ALA A 243 20.30 -2.26 30.88
N HIS A 244 20.74 -2.55 29.65
CA HIS A 244 19.99 -2.15 28.45
C HIS A 244 18.70 -2.95 28.32
N ASN A 245 18.74 -4.27 28.56
CA ASN A 245 17.55 -5.11 28.58
C ASN A 245 16.55 -4.66 29.66
N ASP A 246 17.01 -4.32 30.86
CA ASP A 246 16.12 -3.79 31.91
C ASP A 246 15.46 -2.47 31.49
N GLY A 247 16.22 -1.53 30.92
CA GLY A 247 15.65 -0.29 30.38
C GLY A 247 14.66 -0.53 29.24
N ASN A 248 14.94 -1.49 28.36
CA ASN A 248 14.03 -1.85 27.26
C ASN A 248 12.71 -2.44 27.78
N ILE A 249 12.74 -3.26 28.84
CA ILE A 249 11.53 -3.79 29.50
C ILE A 249 10.65 -2.65 30.01
N GLU A 250 11.24 -1.63 30.65
CA GLU A 250 10.52 -0.47 31.17
C GLU A 250 9.87 0.34 30.05
N VAL A 251 10.61 0.62 28.97
CA VAL A 251 10.09 1.35 27.80
C VAL A 251 8.93 0.59 27.16
N VAL A 252 9.07 -0.73 26.96
CA VAL A 252 8.00 -1.57 26.40
C VAL A 252 6.77 -1.54 27.30
N ALA A 253 6.94 -1.68 28.62
CA ALA A 253 5.83 -1.63 29.57
C ALA A 253 5.10 -0.27 29.56
N GLN A 254 5.85 0.84 29.52
CA GLN A 254 5.27 2.18 29.44
C GLN A 254 4.46 2.36 28.14
N ARG A 255 5.03 1.95 26.99
CA ARG A 255 4.36 2.05 25.68
C ARG A 255 3.12 1.16 25.61
N LEU A 256 3.16 -0.05 26.17
CA LEU A 256 2.01 -0.94 26.26
C LEU A 256 0.82 -0.29 26.99
N GLY A 257 1.06 0.30 28.16
CA GLY A 257 0.00 0.99 28.92
C GLY A 257 -0.64 2.15 28.14
N PHE A 258 0.20 2.94 27.46
CA PHE A 258 -0.28 4.03 26.59
C PHE A 258 -1.10 3.50 25.40
N TYR A 259 -0.61 2.48 24.69
CA TYR A 259 -1.30 1.92 23.52
C TYR A 259 -2.60 1.20 23.87
N GLN A 260 -2.69 0.53 25.01
CA GLN A 260 -3.94 -0.06 25.50
C GLN A 260 -5.01 1.00 25.79
N THR A 261 -4.61 2.10 26.41
CA THR A 261 -5.50 3.25 26.67
C THR A 261 -5.98 3.87 25.36
N GLU A 262 -5.06 4.08 24.40
CA GLU A 262 -5.40 4.65 23.11
C GLU A 262 -6.29 3.70 22.28
N LEU A 263 -6.09 2.39 22.36
CA LEU A 263 -6.96 1.41 21.70
C LEU A 263 -8.40 1.50 22.21
N ALA A 264 -8.60 1.65 23.52
CA ALA A 264 -9.92 1.85 24.09
C ALA A 264 -10.57 3.16 23.59
N ALA A 265 -9.79 4.25 23.56
CA ALA A 265 -10.26 5.54 23.06
C ALA A 265 -10.64 5.50 21.57
N ILE A 266 -9.83 4.85 20.73
CA ILE A 266 -10.13 4.66 19.30
C ILE A 266 -11.42 3.87 19.12
N ARG A 267 -11.59 2.75 19.83
CA ARG A 267 -12.81 1.94 19.75
C ARG A 267 -14.04 2.75 20.15
N GLN A 268 -13.94 3.53 21.22
CA GLN A 268 -15.02 4.38 21.68
C GLN A 268 -15.40 5.45 20.65
N GLU A 269 -14.42 6.17 20.10
CA GLU A 269 -14.68 7.22 19.11
C GLU A 269 -15.27 6.64 17.80
N ARG A 270 -14.77 5.50 17.35
CA ARG A 270 -15.32 4.81 16.18
C ARG A 270 -16.75 4.32 16.39
N HIS A 271 -17.06 3.81 17.58
CA HIS A 271 -18.42 3.38 17.89
C HIS A 271 -19.43 4.54 17.86
N LYS A 272 -18.99 5.77 18.19
CA LYS A 272 -19.84 6.96 18.13
C LYS A 272 -19.96 7.55 16.72
N ALA A 273 -19.00 7.29 15.84
CA ALA A 273 -18.97 7.87 14.51
C ALA A 273 -20.07 7.28 13.62
N ALA A 274 -20.85 8.14 12.98
CA ALA A 274 -21.78 7.72 11.93
C ALA A 274 -21.00 7.26 10.69
N LEU A 275 -21.57 6.34 9.91
CA LEU A 275 -20.93 5.78 8.73
C LEU A 275 -20.43 6.85 7.73
N PRO A 276 -21.21 7.89 7.36
CA PRO A 276 -20.72 8.92 6.44
C PRO A 276 -19.53 9.71 7.00
N ALA A 277 -19.49 9.95 8.31
CA ALA A 277 -18.36 10.62 8.94
C ALA A 277 -17.10 9.74 8.93
N LEU A 278 -17.26 8.43 9.15
CA LEU A 278 -16.17 7.46 9.03
C LEU A 278 -15.63 7.41 7.59
N GLU A 279 -16.50 7.33 6.59
CA GLU A 279 -16.12 7.32 5.16
C GLU A 279 -15.37 8.60 4.78
N ALA A 280 -15.86 9.77 5.21
CA ALA A 280 -15.21 11.05 4.98
C ALA A 280 -13.81 11.12 5.64
N GLU A 281 -13.67 10.65 6.88
CA GLU A 281 -12.38 10.63 7.58
C GLU A 281 -11.37 9.67 6.94
N LEU A 282 -11.84 8.51 6.45
CA LEU A 282 -10.99 7.55 5.74
C LEU A 282 -10.54 8.12 4.38
N GLY A 283 -11.45 8.73 3.61
CA GLY A 283 -11.11 9.41 2.35
C GLY A 283 -10.15 10.59 2.56
N GLY A 284 -10.39 11.41 3.58
CA GLY A 284 -9.51 12.50 3.96
C GLY A 284 -8.11 12.02 4.39
N ALA A 285 -8.02 10.88 5.10
CA ALA A 285 -6.74 10.26 5.42
C ALA A 285 -5.98 9.78 4.18
N ALA A 286 -6.67 9.13 3.24
CA ALA A 286 -6.06 8.70 1.99
C ALA A 286 -5.53 9.90 1.18
N ASN A 287 -6.31 10.97 1.07
CA ASN A 287 -5.90 12.19 0.36
C ASN A 287 -4.64 12.83 0.97
N ARG A 288 -4.51 12.85 2.31
CA ARG A 288 -3.28 13.35 2.96
C ARG A 288 -2.03 12.55 2.54
N ASP A 289 -2.14 11.24 2.45
CA ASP A 289 -1.02 10.41 1.99
C ASP A 289 -0.76 10.59 0.48
N ILE A 290 -1.81 10.74 -0.33
CA ILE A 290 -1.68 11.07 -1.76
C ILE A 290 -0.97 12.41 -1.97
N ASP A 291 -1.33 13.44 -1.20
CA ASP A 291 -0.67 14.74 -1.24
C ASP A 291 0.81 14.65 -0.81
N ASN A 292 1.11 13.84 0.20
CA ASN A 292 2.50 13.59 0.61
C ASN A 292 3.29 12.92 -0.51
N TYR A 293 2.67 12.02 -1.29
CA TYR A 293 3.34 11.36 -2.42
C TYR A 293 3.69 12.39 -3.49
N ALA A 294 2.73 13.23 -3.85
CA ALA A 294 2.93 14.30 -4.83
C ALA A 294 4.09 15.22 -4.43
N ARG A 295 4.21 15.55 -3.14
CA ARG A 295 5.28 16.42 -2.63
C ARG A 295 6.67 15.79 -2.62
N TYR A 296 6.76 14.51 -2.28
CA TYR A 296 8.05 13.88 -2.01
C TYR A 296 8.55 12.93 -3.10
N PHE A 297 7.68 12.44 -3.99
CA PHE A 297 8.01 11.42 -4.98
C PHE A 297 7.66 11.83 -6.41
N ALA A 298 6.48 12.44 -6.65
CA ALA A 298 6.05 12.73 -8.01
C ALA A 298 6.99 13.70 -8.74
N GLY A 299 7.41 13.32 -9.95
CA GLY A 299 8.32 14.12 -10.79
C GLY A 299 9.77 14.21 -10.28
N GLN A 300 10.13 13.41 -9.27
CA GLN A 300 11.44 13.46 -8.64
C GLN A 300 12.32 12.27 -9.04
N ASP A 301 13.64 12.45 -8.95
CA ASP A 301 14.59 11.36 -9.23
C ASP A 301 14.52 10.26 -8.16
N ARG A 302 14.17 9.05 -8.60
CA ARG A 302 14.06 7.83 -7.79
C ARG A 302 15.31 7.54 -6.97
N ALA A 303 16.50 7.83 -7.49
CA ALA A 303 17.76 7.57 -6.79
C ALA A 303 17.95 8.41 -5.52
N THR A 304 17.16 9.47 -5.35
CA THR A 304 17.25 10.41 -4.23
C THR A 304 16.09 10.28 -3.25
N ARG A 305 15.19 9.31 -3.46
CA ARG A 305 13.95 9.18 -2.68
C ARG A 305 14.14 8.30 -1.46
N ASP A 306 13.41 8.62 -0.40
CA ASP A 306 13.42 7.87 0.86
C ASP A 306 12.46 6.68 0.78
N LEU A 307 13.01 5.49 0.57
CA LEU A 307 12.24 4.24 0.49
C LEU A 307 11.48 3.92 1.79
N SER A 308 12.00 4.34 2.95
CA SER A 308 11.33 4.13 4.25
C SER A 308 10.05 4.97 4.33
N ARG A 309 10.10 6.23 3.87
CA ARG A 309 8.92 7.09 3.80
C ARG A 309 7.84 6.51 2.88
N LEU A 310 8.23 6.00 1.70
CA LEU A 310 7.27 5.36 0.79
C LEU A 310 6.65 4.12 1.43
N THR A 311 7.45 3.32 2.13
CA THR A 311 6.97 2.15 2.89
C THR A 311 5.90 2.53 3.91
N GLU A 312 6.15 3.57 4.71
CA GLU A 312 5.18 4.05 5.71
C GLU A 312 3.87 4.53 5.08
N MET A 313 3.94 5.20 3.94
CA MET A 313 2.76 5.66 3.20
C MET A 313 1.95 4.50 2.63
N ILE A 314 2.63 3.51 2.02
CA ILE A 314 1.96 2.30 1.51
C ILE A 314 1.29 1.55 2.66
N ASP A 315 1.96 1.41 3.81
CA ASP A 315 1.39 0.73 4.96
C ASP A 315 0.16 1.45 5.51
N ARG A 316 0.20 2.79 5.65
CA ARG A 316 -0.98 3.56 6.04
C ARG A 316 -2.14 3.37 5.06
N LEU A 317 -1.86 3.45 3.76
CA LEU A 317 -2.86 3.32 2.72
C LEU A 317 -3.46 1.90 2.67
N ASP A 318 -2.66 0.86 2.96
CA ASP A 318 -3.14 -0.53 3.10
C ASP A 318 -4.11 -0.67 4.29
N GLU A 319 -3.83 -0.01 5.41
CA GLU A 319 -4.73 -0.02 6.57
C GLU A 319 -6.03 0.76 6.31
N LEU A 320 -6.02 1.76 5.42
CA LEU A 320 -7.24 2.44 4.96
C LEU A 320 -8.04 1.54 4.00
N GLU A 321 -7.39 0.90 3.03
CA GLU A 321 -8.02 -0.03 2.08
C GLU A 321 -8.77 -1.15 2.79
N ARG A 322 -8.16 -1.75 3.81
CA ARG A 322 -8.79 -2.83 4.61
C ARG A 322 -10.04 -2.36 5.32
N GLN A 323 -10.05 -1.12 5.80
CA GLN A 323 -11.22 -0.54 6.47
C GLN A 323 -12.33 -0.22 5.48
N MET A 324 -12.00 0.44 4.38
CA MET A 324 -12.94 0.78 3.31
C MET A 324 -13.54 -0.48 2.67
N THR A 325 -12.76 -1.56 2.50
CA THR A 325 -13.27 -2.84 2.01
C THR A 325 -14.33 -3.43 2.92
N ARG A 326 -14.13 -3.42 4.25
CA ARG A 326 -15.14 -3.92 5.19
C ARG A 326 -16.41 -3.08 5.19
N ILE A 327 -16.27 -1.77 4.99
CA ILE A 327 -17.41 -0.87 4.82
C ILE A 327 -18.16 -1.22 3.53
N ASP A 328 -17.44 -1.45 2.43
CA ASP A 328 -18.01 -1.82 1.14
C ASP A 328 -18.80 -3.13 1.23
N GLU A 329 -18.22 -4.15 1.87
CA GLU A 329 -18.83 -5.46 2.11
C GLU A 329 -20.12 -5.39 2.96
N SER A 330 -20.28 -4.35 3.80
CA SER A 330 -21.41 -4.23 4.74
C SER A 330 -22.46 -3.20 4.33
N SER A 331 -22.09 -2.14 3.61
CA SER A 331 -22.96 -1.00 3.32
C SER A 331 -23.24 -0.76 1.84
N GLY A 332 -22.32 -1.15 0.94
CA GLY A 332 -22.41 -0.83 -0.49
C GLY A 332 -22.47 0.67 -0.80
N SER A 333 -21.93 1.53 0.08
CA SER A 333 -21.90 2.99 -0.11
C SER A 333 -21.12 3.38 -1.38
N ALA A 334 -21.76 4.15 -2.28
CA ALA A 334 -21.15 4.61 -3.53
C ALA A 334 -19.94 5.53 -3.27
N ASP A 335 -20.02 6.37 -2.24
CA ASP A 335 -18.93 7.26 -1.84
C ASP A 335 -17.71 6.46 -1.37
N ASN A 336 -17.94 5.42 -0.55
CA ASN A 336 -16.88 4.50 -0.14
C ASN A 336 -16.31 3.72 -1.32
N ALA A 337 -17.15 3.23 -2.25
CA ALA A 337 -16.70 2.49 -3.42
C ALA A 337 -15.76 3.35 -4.30
N GLY A 338 -16.08 4.62 -4.50
CA GLY A 338 -15.22 5.57 -5.21
C GLY A 338 -13.87 5.79 -4.50
N ASN A 339 -13.90 6.06 -3.19
CA ASN A 339 -12.67 6.22 -2.39
C ASN A 339 -11.80 4.95 -2.41
N LEU A 340 -12.43 3.78 -2.25
CA LEU A 340 -11.76 2.49 -2.22
C LEU A 340 -11.08 2.18 -3.55
N LYS A 341 -11.71 2.52 -4.68
CA LYS A 341 -11.09 2.41 -6.01
C LYS A 341 -9.83 3.25 -6.09
N ILE A 342 -9.89 4.52 -5.69
CA ILE A 342 -8.73 5.44 -5.70
C ILE A 342 -7.60 4.88 -4.85
N VAL A 343 -7.91 4.40 -3.64
CA VAL A 343 -6.94 3.82 -2.70
C VAL A 343 -6.25 2.59 -3.30
N ARG A 344 -7.01 1.67 -3.93
CA ARG A 344 -6.45 0.45 -4.54
C ARG A 344 -5.52 0.76 -5.72
N ASP A 345 -5.92 1.66 -6.60
CA ASP A 345 -5.09 2.08 -7.74
C ASP A 345 -3.79 2.75 -7.24
N THR A 346 -3.91 3.58 -6.21
CA THR A 346 -2.77 4.26 -5.59
C THR A 346 -1.80 3.27 -4.94
N LEU A 347 -2.32 2.26 -4.20
CA LEU A 347 -1.49 1.20 -3.63
C LEU A 347 -0.71 0.43 -4.70
N ARG A 348 -1.35 0.10 -5.83
CA ARG A 348 -0.68 -0.60 -6.93
C ARG A 348 0.43 0.26 -7.54
N MET A 349 0.15 1.54 -7.82
CA MET A 349 1.15 2.48 -8.32
C MET A 349 2.34 2.56 -7.35
N TRP A 350 2.10 2.79 -6.06
CA TRP A 350 3.15 2.95 -5.07
C TRP A 350 3.95 1.68 -4.83
N ALA A 351 3.33 0.50 -4.93
CA ALA A 351 4.05 -0.76 -4.90
C ALA A 351 5.05 -0.88 -6.06
N GLY A 352 4.65 -0.51 -7.28
CA GLY A 352 5.55 -0.48 -8.43
C GLY A 352 6.67 0.56 -8.29
N GLU A 353 6.37 1.74 -7.73
CA GLU A 353 7.37 2.76 -7.45
C GLU A 353 8.37 2.28 -6.38
N TRP A 354 7.89 1.59 -5.34
CA TRP A 354 8.72 1.01 -4.30
C TRP A 354 9.66 -0.05 -4.88
N ASP A 355 9.16 -0.94 -5.74
CA ASP A 355 10.01 -1.95 -6.40
C ASP A 355 11.10 -1.26 -7.24
N ALA A 356 10.75 -0.23 -8.01
CA ALA A 356 11.71 0.51 -8.85
C ALA A 356 12.81 1.20 -8.03
N ILE A 357 12.46 1.83 -6.91
CA ILE A 357 13.44 2.47 -6.01
C ILE A 357 14.30 1.39 -5.31
N SER A 358 13.68 0.31 -4.82
CA SER A 358 14.40 -0.78 -4.14
C SER A 358 15.41 -1.48 -5.06
N GLU A 359 15.08 -1.66 -6.35
CA GLU A 359 15.99 -2.21 -7.36
C GLU A 359 17.22 -1.31 -7.57
N LEU A 360 17.03 0.01 -7.62
CA LEU A 360 18.11 0.98 -7.75
C LEU A 360 19.03 0.97 -6.52
N GLU A 361 18.46 0.97 -5.31
CA GLU A 361 19.23 0.89 -4.06
C GLU A 361 20.01 -0.43 -3.94
N SER A 362 19.45 -1.53 -4.45
CA SER A 362 20.08 -2.86 -4.41
C SER A 362 21.09 -3.10 -5.54
N GLY A 363 21.22 -2.18 -6.50
CA GLY A 363 22.10 -2.33 -7.67
C GLY A 363 21.68 -3.45 -8.63
N ARG A 364 20.43 -3.95 -8.57
CA ARG A 364 19.93 -5.04 -9.40
C ARG A 364 19.14 -4.50 -10.60
N THR A 365 19.78 -4.29 -11.73
CA THR A 365 19.06 -4.10 -13.01
C THR A 365 18.53 -5.44 -13.53
N ARG A 366 17.21 -5.55 -13.75
CA ARG A 366 16.60 -6.65 -14.52
C ARG A 366 17.27 -6.71 -15.90
N LYS A 367 17.92 -7.83 -16.23
CA LYS A 367 18.21 -8.16 -17.62
C LYS A 367 16.87 -8.40 -18.30
N SER A 368 16.58 -7.58 -19.30
CA SER A 368 15.42 -7.66 -20.20
C SER A 368 15.31 -9.02 -20.87
#